data_AF-A0A4Y8C8J2-F1
#
_entry.id   AF-A0A4Y8C8J2-F1
#
_cell.length_a   1.000
_cell.length_b   1.000
_cell.length_c   1.000
_cell.angle_alpha   90.00
_cell.angle_beta   90.00
_cell.angle_gamma   90.00
#
_symmetry.space_group_name_H-M   'P 1'
#
loop_
_entity.id
_entity.type
_entity.pdbx_description
1 polymer ?
#
loop_
_entity_poly.entity_id
_entity_poly.type
_entity_poly.pdbx_seq_one_letter_code
_entity_poly.pdbx_strand_id
1 'polypeptide(L)'
;NLDENLKQKCDEYFFSNIFPVIVPIAVDATHPFPHLNNLSFSLAVKICDKAHPELVKFGMIRIPRVLPRFYEVSANIYVPIESIVHQHAEEIFPGYKLLASAAFRVTRNADMVIEEEEADDFMMILEQGLKLR
;
A
#
# COMPACT_ATOMS: atom_id res chain seq x y z
N ASN A 1 -10.53 -8.49 16.47
CA ASN A 1 -11.74 -7.72 16.81
C ASN A 1 -11.35 -6.51 17.64
N LEU A 2 -11.16 -5.36 16.98
CA LEU A 2 -11.07 -4.07 17.66
C LEU A 2 -12.49 -3.56 17.97
N ASP A 3 -12.60 -2.81 19.07
CA ASP A 3 -13.80 -2.05 19.42
C ASP A 3 -14.13 -0.99 18.34
N GLU A 4 -15.40 -0.60 18.21
CA GLU A 4 -15.87 0.34 17.18
C GLU A 4 -15.18 1.70 17.29
N ASN A 5 -14.95 2.20 18.50
CA ASN A 5 -14.23 3.46 18.70
C ASN A 5 -12.79 3.39 18.19
N LEU A 6 -12.11 2.26 18.38
CA LEU A 6 -10.74 2.09 17.91
C LEU A 6 -10.69 1.92 16.39
N LYS A 7 -11.68 1.26 15.79
CA LYS A 7 -11.80 1.19 14.33
C LYS A 7 -11.94 2.58 13.72
N GLN A 8 -12.84 3.41 14.26
CA GLN A 8 -13.03 4.78 13.79
C GLN A 8 -11.73 5.60 13.81
N LYS A 9 -10.90 5.44 14.85
CA LYS A 9 -9.58 6.08 14.91
C LYS A 9 -8.61 5.56 13.84
N CYS A 10 -8.64 4.26 13.56
CA CYS A 10 -7.86 3.68 12.45
C CYS A 10 -8.32 4.24 11.10
N ASP A 11 -9.63 4.40 10.89
CA ASP A 11 -10.19 4.97 9.66
C ASP A 11 -9.76 6.43 9.49
N GLU A 12 -9.86 7.24 10.55
CA GLU A 12 -9.39 8.63 10.54
C GLU A 12 -7.89 8.74 10.25
N TYR A 13 -7.08 7.88 10.89
CA TYR A 13 -5.65 7.80 10.66
C TYR A 13 -5.33 7.36 9.23
N PHE A 14 -6.10 6.43 8.67
CA PHE A 14 -5.95 6.00 7.29
C PHE A 14 -6.10 7.18 6.33
N PHE A 15 -7.23 7.89 6.37
CA PHE A 15 -7.47 8.99 5.43
C PHE A 15 -6.55 10.20 5.65
N SER A 16 -6.17 10.49 6.89
CA SER A 16 -5.39 11.68 7.22
C SER A 16 -3.88 11.49 7.05
N ASN A 17 -3.36 10.27 7.26
CA ASN A 17 -1.92 10.02 7.33
C ASN A 17 -1.42 8.99 6.33
N ILE A 18 -2.18 7.92 6.08
CA ILE A 18 -1.72 6.79 5.26
C ILE A 18 -2.07 7.01 3.79
N PHE A 19 -3.35 7.27 3.48
CA PHE A 19 -3.87 7.39 2.12
C PHE A 19 -3.12 8.45 1.28
N PRO A 20 -2.74 9.64 1.81
CA PRO A 20 -2.05 10.66 1.02
C PRO A 20 -0.64 10.27 0.55
N VAL A 21 -0.02 9.25 1.16
CA VAL A 21 1.37 8.86 0.89
C VAL A 21 1.50 7.43 0.33
N ILE A 22 0.39 6.70 0.23
CA ILE A 22 0.40 5.34 -0.35
C ILE A 22 0.50 5.40 -1.86
N VAL A 23 1.26 4.44 -2.42
CA VAL A 23 1.40 4.26 -3.87
C VAL A 23 0.84 2.90 -4.27
N PRO A 24 -0.36 2.85 -4.89
CA PRO A 24 -0.90 1.62 -5.46
C PRO A 24 -0.26 1.31 -6.82
N ILE A 25 0.05 0.05 -7.06
CA ILE A 25 0.63 -0.44 -8.31
C ILE A 25 -0.19 -1.65 -8.77
N ALA A 26 -0.78 -1.56 -9.97
CA ALA A 26 -1.38 -2.72 -10.62
C ALA A 26 -0.29 -3.59 -11.25
N VAL A 27 -0.43 -4.91 -11.18
CA VAL A 27 0.53 -5.87 -11.74
C VAL A 27 -0.16 -6.69 -12.83
N ASP A 28 0.24 -6.47 -14.07
CA ASP A 28 -0.25 -7.16 -15.26
C ASP A 28 0.84 -7.22 -16.36
N ALA A 29 0.49 -7.71 -17.56
CA ALA A 29 1.45 -7.82 -18.67
C ALA A 29 1.94 -6.47 -19.20
N THR A 30 1.17 -5.40 -19.01
CA THR A 30 1.49 -4.02 -19.40
C THR A 30 2.13 -3.21 -18.27
N HIS A 31 1.92 -3.63 -17.02
CA HIS A 31 2.50 -3.07 -15.80
C HIS A 31 3.25 -4.19 -15.05
N PRO A 32 4.49 -4.51 -15.46
CA PRO A 32 5.24 -5.61 -14.86
C PRO A 32 5.54 -5.33 -13.39
N PHE A 33 5.86 -6.40 -12.66
CA PHE A 33 6.22 -6.29 -11.24
C PHE A 33 7.37 -5.30 -11.04
N PRO A 34 7.21 -4.28 -10.18
CA PRO A 34 8.15 -3.18 -10.13
C PRO A 34 9.45 -3.58 -9.45
N HIS A 35 10.51 -2.81 -9.70
CA HIS A 35 11.72 -2.92 -8.91
C HIS A 35 11.42 -2.57 -7.44
N LEU A 36 11.93 -3.39 -6.52
CA LEU A 36 11.74 -3.21 -5.09
C LEU A 36 13.07 -2.98 -4.39
N ASN A 37 13.12 -1.86 -3.68
CA ASN A 37 14.24 -1.46 -2.84
C ASN A 37 14.44 -2.48 -1.71
N ASN A 38 15.69 -2.61 -1.25
CA ASN A 38 16.00 -3.42 -0.09
C ASN A 38 15.22 -2.90 1.13
N LEU A 39 14.69 -3.82 1.93
CA LEU A 39 13.86 -3.55 3.10
C LEU A 39 12.55 -2.81 2.81
N SER A 40 12.13 -2.70 1.55
CA SER A 40 10.82 -2.18 1.19
C SER A 40 9.72 -3.05 1.81
N PHE A 41 8.67 -2.41 2.31
CA PHE A 41 7.51 -3.06 2.92
C PHE A 41 6.28 -2.79 2.06
N SER A 42 5.51 -3.83 1.77
CA SER A 42 4.39 -3.73 0.84
C SER A 42 3.30 -4.73 1.18
N LEU A 43 2.08 -4.43 0.76
CA LEU A 43 0.93 -5.33 0.80
C LEU A 43 0.63 -5.78 -0.63
N ALA A 44 0.84 -7.06 -0.93
CA ALA A 44 0.35 -7.66 -2.16
C ALA A 44 -1.16 -7.86 -2.04
N VAL A 45 -1.91 -7.55 -3.09
CA VAL A 45 -3.38 -7.68 -3.13
C VAL A 45 -3.82 -8.50 -4.34
N LYS A 46 -4.81 -9.35 -4.12
CA LYS A 46 -5.60 -10.01 -5.16
C LYS A 46 -6.98 -9.37 -5.14
N ILE A 47 -7.40 -8.82 -6.26
CA ILE A 47 -8.64 -8.05 -6.38
C ILE A 47 -9.45 -8.54 -7.58
N CYS A 48 -10.76 -8.33 -7.60
CA CYS A 48 -11.59 -8.53 -8.80
C CYS A 48 -12.42 -7.29 -9.09
N ASP A 49 -12.81 -7.13 -10.35
CA ASP A 49 -13.72 -6.06 -10.76
C ASP A 49 -15.10 -6.27 -10.11
N LYS A 50 -15.70 -5.19 -9.57
CA LYS A 50 -17.01 -5.26 -8.90
C LYS A 50 -18.15 -5.61 -9.88
N ALA A 51 -18.05 -5.19 -11.14
CA ALA A 51 -19.02 -5.51 -12.19
C ALA A 51 -18.76 -6.87 -12.84
N HIS A 52 -17.50 -7.30 -12.87
CA HIS A 52 -17.05 -8.55 -13.50
C HIS A 52 -16.18 -9.39 -12.53
N PRO A 53 -16.78 -10.10 -11.56
CA PRO A 53 -16.03 -10.83 -10.52
C PRO A 53 -15.06 -11.90 -11.04
N GLU A 54 -15.26 -12.39 -12.27
CA GLU A 54 -14.37 -13.30 -12.97
C GLU A 54 -13.04 -12.66 -13.40
N LEU A 55 -13.00 -11.33 -13.53
CA LEU A 55 -11.81 -10.57 -13.91
C LEU A 55 -10.95 -10.30 -12.68
N VAL A 56 -10.10 -11.26 -12.36
CA VAL A 56 -9.12 -11.17 -11.27
C VAL A 56 -7.88 -10.40 -11.72
N LYS A 57 -7.43 -9.46 -10.89
CA LYS A 57 -6.18 -8.71 -11.04
C LYS A 57 -5.33 -8.85 -9.79
N PHE A 58 -4.05 -8.53 -9.95
CA PHE A 58 -3.11 -8.44 -8.85
C PHE A 58 -2.61 -7.00 -8.74
N GLY A 59 -2.29 -6.61 -7.52
CA GLY A 59 -1.74 -5.30 -7.23
C GLY A 59 -0.80 -5.37 -6.04
N MET A 60 -0.17 -4.25 -5.78
CA MET A 60 0.74 -4.05 -4.67
C MET A 60 0.53 -2.64 -4.12
N ILE A 61 0.56 -2.53 -2.80
CA ILE A 61 0.47 -1.25 -2.09
C ILE A 61 1.80 -1.08 -1.37
N ARG A 62 2.63 -0.12 -1.82
CA ARG A 62 3.87 0.20 -1.12
C ARG A 62 3.52 0.99 0.14
N ILE A 63 4.09 0.59 1.28
CA ILE A 63 3.93 1.28 2.58
C ILE A 63 5.24 2.01 2.87
N PRO A 64 5.30 3.34 2.68
CA PRO A 64 6.53 4.10 2.88
C PRO A 64 7.10 4.00 4.29
N ARG A 65 8.43 4.09 4.41
CA ARG A 65 9.13 4.03 5.72
C ARG A 65 8.88 5.25 6.61
N VAL A 66 8.39 6.36 6.04
CA VAL A 66 7.96 7.53 6.81
C VAL A 66 6.76 7.23 7.71
N LEU A 67 5.96 6.21 7.36
CA LEU A 67 4.87 5.75 8.22
C LEU A 67 5.42 4.81 9.32
N PRO A 68 4.89 4.91 10.55
CA PRO A 68 5.31 4.02 11.63
C PRO A 68 4.88 2.57 11.33
N ARG A 69 5.68 1.60 11.78
CA ARG A 69 5.37 0.17 11.61
C ARG A 69 4.08 -0.24 12.33
N PHE A 70 3.80 0.41 13.45
CA PHE A 70 2.61 0.21 14.27
C PHE A 70 2.00 1.57 14.60
N TYR A 71 0.69 1.69 14.47
CA TYR A 71 -0.07 2.84 14.92
C TYR A 71 -0.58 2.60 16.34
N GLU A 72 -0.22 3.48 17.28
CA GLU A 72 -0.79 3.47 18.62
C GLU A 72 -2.19 4.09 18.60
N VAL A 73 -3.22 3.25 18.53
CA VAL A 73 -4.62 3.70 18.42
C VAL A 73 -5.20 4.14 19.77
N SER A 74 -4.65 3.60 20.86
CA SER A 74 -4.91 4.02 22.23
C SER A 74 -3.76 3.55 23.14
N ALA A 75 -3.74 4.01 24.39
CA ALA A 75 -2.65 3.74 25.32
C ALA A 75 -2.33 2.23 25.40
N ASN A 76 -1.11 1.86 25.00
CA ASN A 76 -0.63 0.48 24.93
C ASN A 76 -1.37 -0.45 23.96
N ILE A 77 -2.15 0.08 23.02
CA ILE A 77 -2.82 -0.70 21.95
C ILE A 77 -2.24 -0.27 20.61
N TYR A 78 -1.56 -1.20 19.97
CA TYR A 78 -0.86 -0.99 18.71
C TYR A 78 -1.49 -1.81 17.59
N VAL A 79 -1.71 -1.18 16.44
CA VAL A 79 -2.23 -1.82 15.23
C VAL A 79 -1.13 -1.84 14.16
N PRO A 80 -0.79 -3.01 13.58
CA PRO A 80 0.14 -3.08 12.46
C PRO A 80 -0.40 -2.26 11.28
N ILE A 81 0.45 -1.44 10.66
CA ILE A 81 -0.01 -0.52 9.61
C ILE A 81 -0.63 -1.23 8.41
N GLU A 82 -0.10 -2.40 8.03
CA GLU A 82 -0.65 -3.24 6.96
C GLU A 82 -2.06 -3.73 7.24
N SER A 83 -2.48 -3.82 8.52
CA SER A 83 -3.85 -4.20 8.88
C SER A 83 -4.82 -3.05 8.58
N ILE A 84 -4.40 -1.81 8.82
CA ILE A 84 -5.18 -0.61 8.45
C ILE A 84 -5.27 -0.50 6.93
N VAL A 85 -4.14 -0.67 6.24
CA VAL A 85 -4.10 -0.64 4.76
C VAL A 85 -4.94 -1.74 4.13
N HIS A 86 -4.90 -2.96 4.70
CA HIS A 86 -5.75 -4.07 4.26
C HIS A 86 -7.24 -3.72 4.34
N GLN A 87 -7.67 -3.16 5.48
CA GLN A 87 -9.06 -2.81 5.72
C GLN A 87 -9.58 -1.79 4.69
N HIS A 88 -8.71 -0.93 4.18
CA HIS A 88 -9.05 0.11 3.21
C HIS A 88 -8.51 -0.15 1.79
N ALA A 89 -8.21 -1.40 1.45
CA ALA A 89 -7.65 -1.71 0.13
C ALA A 89 -8.63 -1.39 -1.01
N GLU A 90 -9.94 -1.40 -0.77
CA GLU A 90 -10.95 -1.07 -1.78
C GLU A 90 -11.06 0.43 -2.05
N GLU A 91 -10.71 1.28 -1.08
CA GLU A 91 -10.59 2.73 -1.23
C GLU A 91 -9.33 3.09 -2.03
N ILE A 92 -8.27 2.28 -1.89
CA ILE A 92 -7.02 2.40 -2.66
C ILE A 92 -7.22 1.92 -4.11
N PHE A 93 -8.04 0.89 -4.32
CA PHE A 93 -8.38 0.35 -5.65
C PHE A 93 -9.89 0.51 -5.95
N PRO A 94 -10.35 1.75 -6.25
CA PRO A 94 -11.76 2.00 -6.50
C PRO A 94 -12.28 1.16 -7.69
N GLY A 95 -13.50 0.65 -7.55
CA GLY A 95 -14.12 -0.25 -8.55
C GLY A 95 -13.73 -1.72 -8.41
N TYR A 96 -12.79 -2.06 -7.52
CA TYR A 96 -12.39 -3.44 -7.24
C TYR A 96 -12.82 -3.90 -5.85
N LYS A 97 -13.02 -5.20 -5.71
CA LYS A 97 -13.24 -5.88 -4.44
C LYS A 97 -11.98 -6.62 -4.01
N LEU A 98 -11.61 -6.50 -2.74
CA LEU A 98 -10.47 -7.26 -2.21
C LEU A 98 -10.84 -8.74 -2.04
N LEU A 99 -10.03 -9.62 -2.61
CA LEU A 99 -10.18 -11.08 -2.45
C LEU A 99 -9.19 -11.64 -1.42
N ALA A 100 -7.95 -11.17 -1.46
CA ALA A 100 -6.90 -11.59 -0.52
C ALA A 100 -5.79 -10.55 -0.48
N SER A 101 -5.01 -10.55 0.59
CA SER A 101 -3.78 -9.77 0.66
C SER A 101 -2.72 -10.45 1.51
N ALA A 102 -1.44 -10.14 1.25
CA ALA A 102 -0.32 -10.61 2.05
C ALA A 102 0.73 -9.49 2.20
N ALA A 103 1.13 -9.20 3.43
CA ALA A 103 2.22 -8.28 3.69
C ALA A 103 3.56 -8.98 3.46
N PHE A 104 4.51 -8.28 2.84
CA PHE A 104 5.83 -8.82 2.56
C PHE A 104 6.91 -7.74 2.64
N ARG A 105 8.15 -8.21 2.81
CA ARG A 105 9.35 -7.38 2.82
C ARG A 105 10.42 -8.02 1.95
N VAL A 106 11.09 -7.22 1.14
CA VAL A 106 12.22 -7.67 0.32
C VAL A 106 13.52 -7.46 1.08
N THR A 107 14.42 -8.45 1.04
CA THR A 107 15.77 -8.37 1.61
C THR A 107 16.80 -8.72 0.55
N ARG A 108 17.86 -7.92 0.41
CA ARG A 108 19.00 -8.13 -0.49
C ARG A 108 20.31 -8.11 0.31
N ASN A 109 21.32 -8.82 -0.19
CA ASN A 109 22.66 -8.85 0.40
C ASN A 109 23.37 -7.49 0.23
N ALA A 110 24.20 -7.12 1.19
CA ALA A 110 24.66 -5.75 1.45
C ALA A 110 25.74 -5.19 0.50
N ASP A 111 26.05 -5.83 -0.63
CA ASP A 111 27.25 -5.52 -1.41
C ASP A 111 27.10 -4.32 -2.37
N MET A 112 25.90 -3.76 -2.54
CA MET A 112 25.70 -2.55 -3.34
C MET A 112 24.65 -1.66 -2.67
N VAL A 113 25.11 -0.71 -1.86
CA VAL A 113 24.30 0.42 -1.41
C VAL A 113 24.21 1.38 -2.60
N ILE A 114 23.30 1.08 -3.54
CA ILE A 114 22.78 2.13 -4.40
C ILE A 114 21.65 2.74 -3.58
N GLU A 115 21.89 3.93 -3.04
CA GLU A 115 20.83 4.79 -2.50
C GLU A 115 19.94 5.20 -3.68
N GLU A 116 19.09 4.29 -4.15
CA GLU A 116 17.97 4.66 -5.03
C GLU A 116 16.96 5.37 -4.13
N GLU A 117 17.09 6.70 -4.08
CA GLU A 117 16.20 7.58 -3.33
C GLU A 117 14.75 7.33 -3.78
N GLU A 118 13.87 7.01 -2.82
CA GLU A 118 12.41 6.91 -3.02
C GLU A 118 11.81 8.19 -3.66
N ALA A 119 12.56 9.30 -3.67
CA ALA A 119 12.19 10.58 -4.24
C ALA A 119 12.14 10.60 -5.77
N ASP A 120 13.01 9.85 -6.47
CA ASP A 120 13.07 9.87 -7.94
C ASP A 120 11.84 9.20 -8.56
N ASP A 121 11.42 8.05 -8.02
CA ASP A 121 10.18 7.37 -8.41
C ASP A 121 8.94 8.26 -8.14
N PHE A 122 8.91 8.97 -7.01
CA PHE A 122 7.78 9.82 -6.63
C PHE A 122 7.65 11.05 -7.56
N MET A 123 8.75 11.71 -7.89
CA MET A 123 8.76 12.85 -8.81
C MET A 123 8.32 12.43 -10.22
N MET A 124 8.80 11.28 -10.70
CA MET A 124 8.39 10.71 -11.99
C MET A 124 6.89 10.36 -12.03
N ILE A 125 6.35 9.76 -10.95
CA ILE A 125 4.92 9.41 -10.85
C ILE A 125 4.05 10.67 -10.80
N LEU A 126 4.45 11.70 -10.04
CA LEU A 126 3.75 12.99 -10.00
C LEU A 126 3.72 13.67 -11.38
N GLU A 127 4.85 13.68 -12.09
CA GLU A 127 4.93 14.25 -13.44
C GLU A 127 4.04 13.53 -14.46
N GLN A 128 3.87 12.21 -14.34
CA GLN A 128 2.95 11.46 -15.19
C GLN A 128 1.47 11.75 -14.86
N GLY A 129 1.11 11.88 -13.58
CA GLY A 129 -0.25 12.23 -13.17
C GLY A 129 -0.71 13.61 -13.63
N LEU A 130 0.21 14.58 -13.71
CA LEU A 130 -0.07 15.93 -14.21
C LEU A 130 -0.25 16.01 -15.74
N LYS A 131 0.31 15.07 -16.50
CA LYS A 131 0.19 15.00 -17.98
C LYS A 131 -1.14 14.39 -18.46
N LEU A 132 -1.95 13.83 -17.55
CA LEU A 132 -3.24 13.20 -17.86
C LEU A 132 -4.46 14.10 -17.55
N ARG A 133 -4.27 15.41 -17.41
CA ARG A 133 -5.34 16.42 -17.35
C ARG A 133 -5.39 17.27 -18.60
#